data_AF-A0A960A5D6-F1
#
_entry.id   AF-A0A960A5D6-F1
#
_cell.length_a   1.000
_cell.length_b   1.000
_cell.length_c   1.000
_cell.angle_alpha   90.00
_cell.angle_beta   90.00
_cell.angle_gamma   90.00
#
_symmetry.space_group_name_H-M   'P 1'
#
loop_
_entity.id
_entity.type
_entity.pdbx_description
1 polymer ?
#
loop_
_entity_poly.entity_id
_entity_poly.type
_entity_poly.pdbx_seq_one_letter_code
_entity_poly.pdbx_strand_id
1 'polypeptide(L)' 'MAVTSVDLDPQLLERARTLTGEKSNRAVLDLALRRLIASKQKGAMIDGILELADLPEGLGAPVISYPDPES' A
#
# COMPACT_ATOMS: atom_id res chain seq x y z
N MET A 1 13.52 19.97 -5.07
CA MET A 1 13.12 19.09 -3.95
C MET A 1 13.41 19.84 -2.66
N ALA A 2 12.41 20.01 -1.79
CA ALA A 2 12.64 20.53 -0.45
C ALA A 2 13.35 19.45 0.38
N VAL A 3 14.44 19.82 1.05
CA VAL A 3 15.16 18.95 1.99
C VAL A 3 14.74 19.35 3.38
N THR A 4 14.13 18.43 4.12
CA THR A 4 13.71 18.63 5.50
C THR A 4 14.64 17.83 6.41
N SER A 5 15.20 18.48 7.44
CA SER A 5 15.97 17.78 8.47
C SER A 5 15.01 17.18 9.50
N VAL A 6 15.19 15.90 9.81
CA VAL A 6 14.35 15.17 10.78
C VAL A 6 15.29 14.39 11.68
N ASP A 7 15.06 14.50 12.99
CA ASP A 7 15.82 13.75 13.99
C ASP A 7 15.27 12.32 14.07
N LEU A 8 16.15 11.34 13.93
CA LEU A 8 15.80 9.92 13.99
C LEU A 8 16.88 9.15 14.74
N ASP A 9 16.45 8.15 15.50
CA ASP A 9 17.36 7.21 16.14
C ASP A 9 18.24 6.52 15.06
N PRO A 10 19.57 6.70 15.10
CA PRO A 10 20.49 6.08 14.14
C PRO A 10 20.39 4.55 14.14
N GLN A 11 20.10 3.93 15.29
CA GLN A 11 20.00 2.47 15.39
C GLN A 11 18.73 1.94 14.71
N LEU A 12 17.64 2.70 14.71
CA LEU A 12 16.43 2.35 13.97
C LEU A 12 16.67 2.43 12.47
N LEU A 13 17.36 3.48 12.03
CA LEU A 13 17.70 3.72 10.64
C LEU A 13 18.58 2.62 10.06
N GLU A 14 19.56 2.17 10.85
CA GLU A 14 20.47 1.09 10.45
C GLU A 14 19.75 -0.24 10.33
N ARG A 15 18.93 -0.59 11.34
CA ARG A 15 18.06 -1.77 11.28
C ARG A 15 17.14 -1.74 10.07
N ALA A 16 16.52 -0.59 9.79
CA ALA A 16 15.63 -0.43 8.65
C ALA A 16 16.38 -0.58 7.33
N ARG A 17 17.61 -0.09 7.21
CA ARG A 17 18.46 -0.34 6.04
C ARG A 17 18.79 -1.81 5.85
N THR A 18 19.21 -2.51 6.92
CA THR A 18 19.50 -3.95 6.84
C THR A 18 18.28 -4.75 6.38
N LEU A 19 17.09 -4.41 6.88
CA LEU A 19 15.85 -5.11 6.54
C LEU A 19 15.33 -4.78 5.13
N THR A 20 15.64 -3.60 4.59
CA THR A 20 15.13 -3.15 3.28
C THR A 20 16.14 -3.31 2.15
N GLY A 21 17.44 -3.41 2.46
CA GLY A 21 18.53 -3.42 1.47
C GLY A 21 18.81 -2.05 0.85
N GLU A 22 18.18 -0.98 1.37
CA GLU A 22 18.24 0.34 0.76
C GLU A 22 19.55 1.07 1.03
N LYS A 23 20.03 1.80 0.02
CA LYS A 23 21.34 2.48 0.06
C LYS A 23 21.28 3.87 0.70
N SER A 24 20.09 4.40 0.97
CA SER A 24 19.89 5.76 1.48
C SER A 24 18.79 5.84 2.53
N ASN A 25 19.01 6.67 3.56
CA ASN A 25 18.00 7.03 4.57
C ASN A 25 16.71 7.52 3.94
N ARG A 26 16.84 8.32 2.88
CA ARG A 26 15.69 8.87 2.16
C ARG A 26 14.87 7.76 1.49
N ALA A 27 15.53 6.76 0.92
CA ALA A 27 14.86 5.64 0.25
C ALA A 27 14.15 4.74 1.27
N VAL A 28 14.79 4.47 2.41
CA VAL A 28 14.15 3.76 3.54
C VAL A 28 12.89 4.48 4.02
N LEU A 29 12.98 5.80 4.22
CA LEU A 29 11.86 6.62 4.69
C LEU A 29 10.73 6.67 3.65
N ASP A 30 11.04 6.85 2.36
CA ASP A 30 10.04 6.85 1.28
C ASP A 30 9.32 5.49 1.21
N LEU A 31 10.06 4.39 1.30
CA LEU A 31 9.51 3.04 1.31
C LEU A 31 8.61 2.81 2.53
N ALA A 32 9.04 3.26 3.72
CA ALA A 32 8.25 3.14 4.95
C ALA A 32 6.92 3.92 4.84
N LEU A 33 6.96 5.15 4.32
CA LEU A 33 5.78 5.98 4.12
C LEU A 33 4.81 5.35 3.11
N ARG A 34 5.30 4.87 1.97
CA ARG A 34 4.46 4.16 0.98
C ARG A 34 3.79 2.94 1.59
N ARG A 35 4.54 2.13 2.34
CA ARG A 35 4.00 0.93 3.01
C ARG A 35 2.96 1.29 4.07
N LEU A 36 3.18 2.35 4.85
CA LEU A 36 2.22 2.83 5.84
C LEU A 36 0.91 3.29 5.19
N ILE A 37 0.99 4.09 4.14
CA ILE A 37 -0.18 4.56 3.39
C ILE A 37 -0.95 3.37 2.81
N ALA A 38 -0.26 2.44 2.15
CA ALA A 38 -0.87 1.24 1.60
C ALA A 38 -1.51 0.37 2.70
N SER A 39 -0.84 0.22 3.85
CA SER A 39 -1.37 -0.53 5.00
C SER A 39 -2.64 0.10 5.56
N LYS A 40 -2.75 1.43 5.57
CA LYS A 40 -3.93 2.15 6.05
C LYS A 40 -5.08 2.11 5.03
N GLN A 41 -4.77 2.25 3.74
CA GLN A 41 -5.75 2.10 2.67
C GLN A 41 -6.30 0.68 2.57
N LYS A 42 -5.49 -0.35 2.83
CA LYS A 42 -5.96 -1.74 2.90
C LYS A 42 -6.97 -1.96 4.02
N GLY A 43 -6.78 -1.31 5.17
CA GLY A 43 -7.78 -1.32 6.25
C GLY A 43 -9.13 -0.76 5.79
N ALA A 44 -9.11 0.44 5.21
CA ALA A 44 -10.31 1.07 4.65
C ALA A 44 -10.97 0.25 3.53
N MET A 45 -10.18 -0.47 2.72
CA MET A 45 -10.70 -1.39 1.71
C MET A 45 -11.41 -2.60 2.34
N ILE A 46 -10.84 -3.18 3.39
CA ILE A 46 -11.44 -4.31 4.12
C ILE A 46 -12.73 -3.86 4.82
N ASP A 47 -12.70 -2.70 5.48
CA ASP A 47 -13.88 -2.12 6.13
C ASP A 47 -15.00 -1.88 5.10
N GLY A 48 -14.66 -1.35 3.92
CA GLY A 48 -15.62 -1.18 2.82
C GLY A 48 -16.20 -2.51 2.30
N ILE A 49 -15.41 -3.58 2.22
CA ILE A 49 -15.91 -4.92 1.83
C ILE A 49 -16.85 -5.48 2.91
N LEU A 50 -16.57 -5.25 4.19
CA LEU A 50 -17.45 -5.69 5.28
C LEU A 50 -18.77 -4.92 5.32
N GLU A 51 -18.80 -3.70 4.80
CA GLU A 51 -20.00 -2.88 4.65
C GLU A 51 -20.86 -3.24 3.41
N LEU A 52 -20.37 -4.08 2.50
CA LEU A 52 -21.19 -4.61 1.41
C LEU A 52 -22.24 -5.61 1.95
N ALA A 53 -23.44 -5.12 2.20
CA ALA A 53 -24.64 -5.95 2.13
C ALA A 53 -24.84 -6.37 0.65
N ASP A 54 -25.28 -7.60 0.40
CA ASP A 54 -25.53 -8.20 -0.94
C ASP A 54 -24.34 -8.92 -1.63
N LEU A 55 -23.20 -9.08 -0.94
CA LEU A 55 -22.09 -9.93 -1.43
C LEU A 55 -22.50 -11.38 -1.82
N PRO A 56 -23.37 -12.11 -1.09
CA PRO A 56 -23.72 -13.49 -1.47
C PRO A 56 -24.51 -13.59 -2.78
N GLU A 57 -25.26 -12.56 -3.18
CA GLU A 57 -26.04 -12.58 -4.43
C GLU A 57 -25.15 -12.28 -5.66
N GLY A 58 -24.13 -11.43 -5.51
CA GLY A 58 -23.21 -11.04 -6.58
C GLY A 58 -22.17 -12.09 -6.95
N LEU A 59 -21.80 -13.00 -6.03
CA LEU A 59 -20.76 -14.01 -6.28
C LEU A 59 -21.15 -15.09 -7.31
N GLY A 60 -22.45 -15.30 -7.52
CA GLY A 60 -22.99 -16.21 -8.52
C GLY A 60 -23.55 -15.52 -9.77
N ALA A 61 -23.44 -14.20 -9.85
CA ALA A 61 -24.01 -13.44 -10.96
C ALA A 61 -23.26 -13.73 -12.27
N PRO A 62 -23.96 -13.87 -13.39
CA PRO A 62 -23.33 -14.08 -14.69
C PRO A 62 -22.42 -12.89 -15.04
N VAL A 63 -21.14 -13.17 -15.28
CA VAL A 63 -20.15 -12.15 -15.68
C VAL A 63 -20.27 -11.90 -17.17
N ILE A 64 -20.45 -10.64 -17.56
CA ILE A 64 -20.43 -10.23 -18.97
C ILE A 64 -19.00 -9.83 -19.33
N SER A 65 -18.37 -10.58 -20.24
CA SER A 65 -17.11 -10.18 -20.85
C SER A 65 -17.37 -9.15 -21.94
N TYR A 66 -16.80 -7.96 -21.82
CA TYR A 66 -16.77 -6.99 -22.91
C TYR A 66 -15.63 -7.37 -23.86
N PRO A 67 -15.84 -7.39 -25.18
CA PRO A 67 -14.76 -7.65 -26.13
C PRO A 67 -13.70 -6.54 -26.02
N ASP A 68 -12.42 -6.93 -26.02
CA ASP A 68 -11.33 -5.97 -26.08
C ASP A 68 -11.48 -5.12 -27.37
N PRO A 69 -11.38 -3.78 -27.27
CA PRO A 69 -11.63 -2.89 -28.40
C PRO A 69 -10.57 -2.96 -29.52
N GLU A 70 -9.62 -3.90 -29.46
CA GLU A 70 -8.47 -4.00 -30.37
C GLU A 70 -8.22 -5.43 -30.93
N SER A 71 -9.28 -6.18 -31.28
CA SER A 71 -9.16 -7.43 -32.06
C SER A 71 -9.78 -7.33 -33.44
#